data_AF-A0A9E5KJ54-F1
#
_entry.id   AF-A0A9E5KJ54-F1
#
_cell.length_a   1.000
_cell.length_b   1.000
_cell.length_c   1.000
_cell.angle_alpha   90.00
_cell.angle_beta   90.00
_cell.angle_gamma   90.00
#
_symmetry.space_group_name_H-M   'P 1'
#
loop_
_entity.id
_entity.type
_entity.pdbx_description
1 polymer ?
#
loop_
_entity_poly.entity_id
_entity_poly.type
_entity_poly.pdbx_seq_one_letter_code
_entity_poly.pdbx_strand_id
1 'polypeptide(L)'
;MKKAITLFVVLVFAFGCSDIQQKKQVSSVEQLQHKLEKLDSQLKQDFPDTLSRMRLTMMQVELKIKQNLVLDTIQLDFAANMDDYKQARKAIGPINKQYLALKKAMAEEQNTLGKLHKDIENGYGKRKSYDQYIANETKKIKQIEALNADLFKAVRQLLDTYKMIHPKLNALSNRLTSTL
;
A
#
# COMPACT_ATOMS: atom_id res chain seq x y z
N MET A 1 55.26 -31.51 -16.82
CA MET A 1 55.04 -30.05 -16.83
C MET A 1 53.74 -29.64 -17.54
N LYS A 2 53.44 -30.16 -18.75
CA LYS A 2 52.17 -29.86 -19.47
C LYS A 2 50.89 -30.18 -18.68
N LYS A 3 50.86 -31.30 -17.93
CA LYS A 3 49.72 -31.70 -17.08
C LYS A 3 49.44 -30.75 -15.91
N ALA A 4 50.47 -30.09 -15.37
CA ALA A 4 50.33 -29.13 -14.27
C ALA A 4 49.78 -27.78 -14.75
N ILE A 5 50.14 -27.37 -15.97
CA ILE A 5 49.64 -26.14 -16.61
C ILE A 5 48.14 -26.29 -16.94
N THR A 6 47.70 -27.45 -17.45
CA THR A 6 46.28 -27.74 -17.68
C THR A 6 45.44 -27.75 -16.40
N LEU A 7 46.00 -28.18 -15.26
CA LEU A 7 45.29 -28.18 -13.97
C LEU A 7 45.12 -26.75 -13.41
N PHE A 8 46.09 -25.87 -13.63
CA PHE A 8 46.04 -24.48 -13.18
C PHE A 8 45.02 -23.64 -13.97
N VAL A 9 44.87 -23.90 -15.29
CA VAL A 9 43.90 -23.19 -16.14
C VAL A 9 42.46 -23.51 -15.73
N VAL A 10 42.15 -24.75 -15.33
CA VAL A 10 40.80 -25.14 -14.88
C VAL A 10 40.41 -24.48 -13.56
N LEU A 11 41.36 -24.23 -12.66
CA LEU A 11 41.10 -23.57 -11.38
C LEU A 11 40.77 -22.08 -11.52
N VAL A 12 41.35 -21.38 -12.50
CA VAL A 12 41.10 -19.94 -12.73
C VAL A 12 39.68 -19.68 -13.28
N PHE A 13 39.13 -20.59 -14.09
CA PHE A 13 37.76 -20.45 -14.61
C PHE A 13 36.66 -20.66 -13.55
N ALA A 14 36.94 -21.37 -12.45
CA ALA A 14 35.95 -21.63 -11.41
C ALA A 14 35.65 -20.38 -10.55
N PHE A 15 36.61 -19.45 -10.39
CA PHE A 15 36.41 -18.24 -9.58
C PHE A 15 35.64 -17.14 -10.31
N GLY A 16 35.71 -17.07 -11.64
CA GLY A 16 35.02 -16.03 -12.42
C GLY A 16 33.48 -16.14 -12.42
N CYS A 17 32.94 -17.35 -12.26
CA CYS A 17 31.48 -17.57 -12.31
C CYS A 17 30.76 -17.09 -11.04
N SER A 18 31.42 -17.18 -9.88
CA SER A 18 30.85 -16.75 -8.59
C SER A 18 30.65 -15.24 -8.49
N ASP A 19 31.60 -14.44 -9.00
CA ASP A 19 31.54 -12.97 -8.96
C ASP A 19 30.42 -12.43 -9.87
N ILE A 20 30.21 -13.05 -11.03
CA ILE A 20 29.11 -12.68 -11.95
C ILE A 20 27.73 -12.94 -11.33
N GLN A 21 27.56 -14.09 -10.66
CA GLN A 21 26.28 -14.43 -10.01
C GLN A 21 25.98 -13.49 -8.84
N GLN A 22 26.98 -13.16 -8.03
CA GLN A 22 26.84 -12.22 -6.91
C GLN A 22 26.40 -10.84 -7.41
N LYS A 23 27.05 -10.29 -8.45
CA LYS A 23 26.64 -9.00 -9.03
C LYS A 23 25.20 -8.99 -9.52
N LYS A 24 24.75 -10.09 -10.15
CA LYS A 24 23.34 -10.23 -10.58
C LYS A 24 22.38 -10.24 -9.39
N GLN A 25 22.75 -10.93 -8.31
CA GLN A 25 21.95 -11.00 -7.08
C GLN A 25 21.86 -9.64 -6.39
N VAL A 26 22.97 -8.92 -6.26
CA VAL A 26 23.00 -7.55 -5.74
C VAL A 26 22.08 -6.64 -6.55
N SER A 27 22.25 -6.63 -7.88
CA SER A 27 21.42 -5.81 -8.77
C SER A 27 19.92 -6.16 -8.67
N SER A 28 19.59 -7.43 -8.44
CA SER A 28 18.20 -7.85 -8.24
C SER A 28 17.61 -7.26 -6.94
N VAL A 29 18.38 -7.25 -5.86
CA VAL A 29 17.95 -6.65 -4.59
C VAL A 29 17.82 -5.13 -4.71
N GLU A 30 18.72 -4.46 -5.42
CA GLU A 30 18.62 -3.02 -5.68
C GLU A 30 17.36 -2.64 -6.47
N GLN A 31 16.99 -3.45 -7.47
CA GLN A 31 15.73 -3.26 -8.20
C GLN A 31 14.52 -3.42 -7.29
N LEU A 32 14.55 -4.38 -6.36
CA LEU A 32 13.51 -4.58 -5.36
C LEU A 32 13.41 -3.39 -4.39
N GLN A 33 14.55 -2.85 -3.93
CA GLN A 33 14.61 -1.65 -3.09
C GLN A 33 14.00 -0.43 -3.81
N HIS A 34 14.41 -0.17 -5.05
CA HIS A 34 13.86 0.94 -5.83
C HIS A 34 12.36 0.79 -6.08
N LYS A 35 11.88 -0.44 -6.32
CA LYS A 35 10.44 -0.70 -6.48
C LYS A 35 9.69 -0.39 -5.18
N LEU A 36 10.23 -0.80 -4.04
CA LEU A 36 9.64 -0.55 -2.73
C LEU A 36 9.63 0.96 -2.39
N GLU A 37 10.73 1.66 -2.65
CA GLU A 37 10.84 3.13 -2.47
C GLU A 37 9.80 3.88 -3.30
N LYS A 38 9.59 3.47 -4.55
CA LYS A 38 8.55 4.05 -5.41
C LYS A 38 7.14 3.81 -4.84
N LEU A 39 6.87 2.61 -4.33
CA LEU A 39 5.57 2.30 -3.72
C LEU A 39 5.34 3.13 -2.45
N ASP A 40 6.36 3.30 -1.61
CA ASP A 40 6.29 4.11 -0.39
C ASP A 40 6.13 5.60 -0.69
N SER A 41 6.82 6.12 -1.72
CA SER A 41 6.66 7.52 -2.13
C SER A 41 5.25 7.80 -2.68
N GLN A 42 4.73 6.91 -3.53
CA GLN A 42 3.36 6.98 -4.04
C GLN A 42 2.34 6.93 -2.90
N LEU A 43 2.52 6.01 -1.94
CA LEU A 43 1.65 5.92 -0.78
C LEU A 43 1.63 7.21 0.05
N LYS A 44 2.78 7.87 0.24
CA LYS A 44 2.88 9.13 0.98
C LYS A 44 2.31 10.33 0.22
N GLN A 45 2.51 10.38 -1.09
CA GLN A 45 2.09 11.49 -1.93
C GLN A 45 0.59 11.46 -2.22
N ASP A 46 0.05 10.29 -2.53
CA ASP A 46 -1.29 10.16 -3.10
C ASP A 46 -2.35 9.86 -2.02
N PHE A 47 -1.95 9.44 -0.82
CA PHE A 47 -2.90 9.15 0.26
C PHE A 47 -3.45 10.44 0.88
N PRO A 48 -4.79 10.63 0.93
CA PRO A 48 -5.38 11.87 1.41
C PRO A 48 -5.24 12.05 2.93
N ASP A 49 -4.76 13.21 3.35
CA ASP A 49 -4.66 13.64 4.76
C ASP A 49 -6.01 14.07 5.36
N THR A 50 -7.02 14.26 4.52
CA THR A 50 -8.34 14.78 4.91
C THR A 50 -9.32 13.72 5.40
N LEU A 51 -9.02 12.42 5.28
CA LEU A 51 -10.00 11.35 5.57
C LEU A 51 -10.59 11.42 6.99
N SER A 52 -9.77 11.75 7.99
CA SER A 52 -10.24 11.92 9.37
C SER A 52 -11.24 13.07 9.50
N ARG A 53 -10.97 14.20 8.83
CA ARG A 53 -11.87 15.35 8.80
C ARG A 53 -13.16 15.00 8.06
N MET A 54 -13.05 14.35 6.90
CA MET A 54 -14.20 13.88 6.13
C MET A 54 -15.12 13.00 6.98
N ARG A 55 -14.57 12.03 7.71
CA ARG A 55 -15.35 11.17 8.60
C ARG A 55 -16.17 11.95 9.62
N LEU A 56 -15.57 12.98 10.24
CA LEU A 56 -16.23 13.83 11.23
C LEU A 56 -17.34 14.67 10.57
N THR A 57 -17.05 15.30 9.44
CA THR A 57 -18.05 16.05 8.67
C THR A 57 -19.23 15.15 8.28
N MET A 58 -18.96 13.95 7.77
CA MET A 58 -20.02 13.00 7.43
C MET A 58 -20.87 12.60 8.62
N MET A 59 -20.24 12.36 9.77
CA MET A 59 -20.93 12.05 11.01
C MET A 59 -21.84 13.20 11.45
N GLN A 60 -21.38 14.45 11.37
CA GLN A 60 -22.16 15.62 11.75
C GLN A 60 -23.38 15.80 10.83
N VAL A 61 -23.21 15.66 9.52
CA VAL A 61 -24.33 15.71 8.55
C VAL A 61 -25.33 14.60 8.84
N GLU A 62 -24.87 13.37 9.08
CA GLU A 62 -25.74 12.23 9.43
C GLU A 62 -26.55 12.52 10.71
N LEU A 63 -25.93 13.10 11.74
CA LEU A 63 -26.59 13.44 13.00
C LEU A 63 -27.63 14.55 12.81
N LYS A 64 -27.27 15.64 12.13
CA LYS A 64 -28.20 16.76 11.86
C LYS A 64 -29.44 16.30 11.12
N ILE A 65 -29.28 15.48 10.08
CA ILE A 65 -30.41 14.91 9.35
C ILE A 65 -31.27 14.06 10.28
N LYS A 66 -30.69 13.13 11.03
CA LYS A 66 -31.45 12.25 11.94
C LYS A 66 -32.22 12.98 13.02
N GLN A 67 -31.70 14.10 13.51
CA GLN A 67 -32.31 14.85 14.60
C GLN A 67 -33.44 15.77 14.13
N ASN A 68 -33.39 16.26 12.89
CA ASN A 68 -34.27 17.32 12.41
C ASN A 68 -35.19 16.89 11.27
N LEU A 69 -34.94 15.74 10.63
CA LEU A 69 -35.78 15.25 9.54
C LEU A 69 -36.93 14.41 10.10
N VAL A 70 -38.15 14.92 9.94
CA VAL A 70 -39.40 14.18 10.15
C VAL A 70 -39.97 13.83 8.77
N LEU A 71 -40.21 12.55 8.53
CA LEU A 71 -40.78 12.06 7.26
C LEU A 71 -42.08 11.30 7.53
N ASP A 72 -43.16 11.73 6.88
CA ASP A 72 -44.44 11.01 6.89
C ASP A 72 -44.50 9.92 5.79
N THR A 73 -43.47 9.82 4.94
CA THR A 73 -43.34 8.80 3.88
C THR A 73 -41.88 8.46 3.61
N ILE A 74 -41.58 7.19 3.34
CA ILE A 74 -40.24 6.74 3.00
C ILE A 74 -39.89 7.14 1.55
N GLN A 75 -38.85 7.93 1.38
CA GLN A 75 -38.25 8.22 0.07
C GLN A 75 -37.06 7.26 -0.16
N LEU A 76 -37.23 6.29 -1.07
CA LEU A 76 -36.25 5.23 -1.30
C LEU A 76 -34.88 5.75 -1.74
N ASP A 77 -34.84 6.72 -2.66
CA ASP A 77 -33.58 7.32 -3.13
C ASP A 77 -32.81 8.01 -2.00
N PHE A 78 -33.53 8.67 -1.10
CA PHE A 78 -32.93 9.31 0.06
C PHE A 78 -32.37 8.26 1.04
N ALA A 79 -33.13 7.18 1.30
CA ALA A 79 -32.69 6.09 2.15
C ALA A 79 -31.42 5.42 1.60
N ALA A 80 -31.39 5.12 0.30
CA ALA A 80 -30.21 4.57 -0.38
C ALA A 80 -29.00 5.49 -0.25
N ASN A 81 -29.16 6.79 -0.52
CA ASN A 81 -28.09 7.77 -0.37
C ASN A 81 -27.57 7.84 1.08
N MET A 82 -28.45 7.78 2.09
CA MET A 82 -28.05 7.79 3.50
C MET A 82 -27.27 6.52 3.89
N ASP A 83 -27.67 5.37 3.37
CA ASP A 83 -26.98 4.10 3.62
C ASP A 83 -25.60 4.07 2.99
N ASP A 84 -25.47 4.44 1.71
CA ASP A 84 -24.19 4.54 1.00
C ASP A 84 -23.26 5.53 1.71
N TYR A 85 -23.80 6.67 2.15
CA TYR A 85 -23.05 7.67 2.89
C TYR A 85 -22.53 7.15 4.24
N LYS A 86 -23.36 6.41 4.97
CA LYS A 86 -22.96 5.76 6.24
C LYS A 86 -21.93 4.67 6.01
N GLN A 87 -22.05 3.87 4.95
CA GLN A 87 -21.08 2.86 4.58
C GLN A 87 -19.72 3.49 4.23
N ALA A 88 -19.73 4.52 3.38
CA ALA A 88 -18.54 5.30 3.04
C ALA A 88 -17.85 5.86 4.29
N ARG A 89 -18.61 6.47 5.22
CA ARG A 89 -18.07 6.98 6.49
C ARG A 89 -17.39 5.87 7.31
N LYS A 90 -18.00 4.68 7.37
CA LYS A 90 -17.45 3.52 8.10
C LYS A 90 -16.19 2.97 7.44
N ALA A 91 -16.10 2.99 6.10
CA ALA A 91 -14.95 2.50 5.33
C ALA A 91 -13.65 3.26 5.63
N ILE A 92 -13.73 4.53 6.05
CA ILE A 92 -12.56 5.34 6.43
C ILE A 92 -11.70 4.67 7.52
N GLY A 93 -12.33 4.00 8.49
CA GLY A 93 -11.61 3.31 9.57
C GLY A 93 -10.69 2.20 9.04
N PRO A 94 -11.24 1.20 8.33
CA PRO A 94 -10.47 0.16 7.64
C PRO A 94 -9.40 0.71 6.68
N ILE A 95 -9.71 1.75 5.89
CA ILE A 95 -8.75 2.40 4.98
C ILE A 95 -7.53 2.92 5.74
N ASN A 96 -7.75 3.67 6.84
CA ASN A 96 -6.65 4.17 7.67
C ASN A 96 -5.84 3.03 8.31
N LYS A 97 -6.49 1.95 8.74
CA LYS A 97 -5.81 0.78 9.29
C LYS A 97 -4.92 0.11 8.24
N GLN A 98 -5.42 -0.05 7.02
CA GLN A 98 -4.66 -0.63 5.91
C GLN A 98 -3.48 0.27 5.50
N TYR A 99 -3.66 1.59 5.46
CA TYR A 99 -2.57 2.56 5.24
C TYR A 99 -1.45 2.40 6.26
N LEU A 100 -1.77 2.35 7.56
CA LEU A 100 -0.77 2.18 8.62
C LEU A 100 -0.07 0.81 8.54
N ALA A 101 -0.81 -0.25 8.22
CA ALA A 101 -0.26 -1.58 8.04
C ALA A 101 0.70 -1.64 6.84
N LEU A 102 0.35 -1.03 5.71
CA LEU A 102 1.21 -0.93 4.53
C LEU A 102 2.48 -0.14 4.82
N LYS A 103 2.38 1.03 5.46
CA LYS A 103 3.55 1.82 5.85
C LYS A 103 4.51 1.02 6.73
N LYS A 104 3.98 0.26 7.68
CA LYS A 104 4.78 -0.64 8.54
C LYS A 104 5.44 -1.75 7.72
N ALA A 105 4.68 -2.44 6.88
CA ALA A 105 5.17 -3.53 6.04
C ALA A 105 6.29 -3.06 5.09
N MET A 106 6.13 -1.90 4.48
CA MET A 106 7.16 -1.30 3.61
C MET A 106 8.44 -0.95 4.39
N ALA A 107 8.32 -0.41 5.61
CA ALA A 107 9.48 -0.11 6.44
C ALA A 107 10.22 -1.40 6.90
N GLU A 108 9.48 -2.45 7.25
CA GLU A 108 10.06 -3.76 7.61
C GLU A 108 10.76 -4.42 6.41
N GLU A 109 10.15 -4.34 5.23
CA GLU A 109 10.70 -4.90 4.00
C GLU A 109 11.96 -4.12 3.56
N GLN A 110 11.98 -2.79 3.68
CA GLN A 110 13.17 -1.98 3.38
C GLN A 110 14.36 -2.41 4.23
N ASN A 111 14.14 -2.65 5.52
CA ASN A 111 15.17 -3.15 6.43
C ASN A 111 15.64 -4.57 6.04
N THR A 112 14.71 -5.42 5.62
CA THR A 112 15.02 -6.80 5.19
C THR A 112 15.87 -6.81 3.92
N LEU A 113 15.48 -6.03 2.91
CA LEU A 113 16.23 -5.87 1.67
C LEU A 113 17.60 -5.25 1.92
N GLY A 114 17.72 -4.27 2.82
CA GLY A 114 19.00 -3.68 3.20
C GLY A 114 19.96 -4.68 3.87
N LYS A 115 19.44 -5.61 4.67
CA LYS A 115 20.23 -6.72 5.23
C LYS A 115 20.63 -7.72 4.15
N LEU A 116 19.69 -8.13 3.30
CA LEU A 116 19.94 -9.07 2.21
C LEU A 116 20.98 -8.53 1.23
N HIS A 117 20.91 -7.24 0.88
CA HIS A 117 21.90 -6.56 0.03
C HIS A 117 23.30 -6.69 0.63
N LYS A 118 23.48 -6.29 1.90
CA LYS A 118 24.75 -6.40 2.62
C LYS A 118 25.25 -7.85 2.74
N ASP A 119 24.35 -8.80 2.99
CA ASP A 119 24.72 -10.21 3.10
C ASP A 119 25.24 -10.74 1.76
N ILE A 120 24.59 -10.39 0.64
CA ILE A 120 25.04 -10.80 -0.70
C ILE A 120 26.35 -10.10 -1.06
N GLU A 121 26.47 -8.79 -0.81
CA GLU A 121 27.67 -8.00 -1.12
C GLU A 121 28.91 -8.51 -0.37
N ASN A 122 28.78 -8.82 0.92
CA ASN A 122 29.87 -9.38 1.74
C ASN A 122 30.00 -10.90 1.62
N GLY A 123 29.07 -11.55 0.92
CA GLY A 123 29.00 -13.00 0.78
C GLY A 123 28.78 -13.74 2.12
N TYR A 124 28.04 -13.12 3.05
CA TYR A 124 27.68 -13.68 4.37
C TYR A 124 26.47 -14.62 4.29
N GLY A 125 26.44 -15.62 5.18
CA GLY A 125 25.33 -16.57 5.25
C GLY A 125 25.34 -17.63 4.14
N LYS A 126 24.15 -18.10 3.74
CA LYS A 126 23.99 -19.25 2.83
C LYS A 126 23.92 -18.79 1.37
N ARG A 127 25.07 -18.62 0.72
CA ARG A 127 25.18 -18.15 -0.68
C ARG A 127 24.32 -18.93 -1.69
N LYS A 128 24.22 -20.26 -1.52
CA LYS A 128 23.38 -21.13 -2.37
C LYS A 128 21.88 -20.82 -2.28
N SER A 129 21.46 -20.10 -1.24
CA SER A 129 20.06 -19.77 -0.97
C SER A 129 19.71 -18.32 -1.33
N TYR A 130 20.66 -17.50 -1.80
CA TYR A 130 20.37 -16.10 -2.14
C TYR A 130 19.28 -15.97 -3.20
N ASP A 131 19.29 -16.81 -4.24
CA ASP A 131 18.26 -16.79 -5.27
C ASP A 131 16.86 -17.10 -4.70
N GLN A 132 16.79 -17.99 -3.71
CA GLN A 132 15.55 -18.30 -3.00
C GLN A 132 15.09 -17.13 -2.11
N TYR A 133 16.02 -16.47 -1.42
CA TYR A 133 15.70 -15.28 -0.62
C TYR A 133 15.17 -14.15 -1.51
N ILE A 134 15.86 -13.85 -2.61
CA ILE A 134 15.42 -12.85 -3.61
C ILE A 134 14.03 -13.21 -4.16
N ALA A 135 13.77 -14.48 -4.45
CA ALA A 135 12.45 -14.93 -4.91
C ALA A 135 11.35 -14.73 -3.85
N ASN A 136 11.65 -14.90 -2.57
CA ASN A 136 10.72 -14.65 -1.47
C ASN A 136 10.44 -13.16 -1.31
N GLU A 137 11.46 -12.31 -1.28
CA GLU A 137 11.29 -10.85 -1.18
C GLU A 137 10.55 -10.30 -2.42
N THR A 138 10.80 -10.87 -3.61
CA THR A 138 10.04 -10.55 -4.83
C THR A 138 8.54 -10.81 -4.65
N LYS A 139 8.17 -11.94 -4.02
CA LYS A 139 6.75 -12.25 -3.75
C LYS A 139 6.14 -11.27 -2.75
N LYS A 140 6.88 -10.90 -1.70
CA LYS A 140 6.41 -9.92 -0.71
C LYS A 140 6.19 -8.54 -1.34
N ILE A 141 7.11 -8.06 -2.18
CA ILE A 141 6.92 -6.78 -2.89
C ILE A 141 5.69 -6.83 -3.80
N LYS A 142 5.44 -7.94 -4.51
CA LYS A 142 4.21 -8.11 -5.30
C LYS A 142 2.95 -8.07 -4.42
N GLN A 143 3.01 -8.64 -3.23
CA GLN A 143 1.90 -8.58 -2.27
C GLN A 143 1.67 -7.15 -1.77
N ILE A 144 2.74 -6.42 -1.44
CA ILE A 144 2.67 -5.00 -1.05
C ILE A 144 2.06 -4.17 -2.19
N GLU A 145 2.48 -4.40 -3.43
CA GLU A 145 1.95 -3.73 -4.62
C GLU A 145 0.44 -3.98 -4.79
N ALA A 146 -0.02 -5.23 -4.65
CA ALA A 146 -1.44 -5.56 -4.71
C ALA A 146 -2.24 -4.88 -3.59
N LEU A 147 -1.74 -4.94 -2.36
CA LEU A 147 -2.38 -4.28 -1.21
C LEU A 147 -2.43 -2.75 -1.36
N ASN A 148 -1.41 -2.15 -1.99
CA ASN A 148 -1.38 -0.73 -2.29
C ASN A 148 -2.46 -0.37 -3.33
N ALA A 149 -2.59 -1.16 -4.39
CA ALA A 149 -3.62 -0.98 -5.40
C ALA A 149 -5.04 -1.10 -4.81
N ASP A 150 -5.27 -2.09 -3.96
CA ASP A 150 -6.55 -2.29 -3.27
C ASP A 150 -6.89 -1.11 -2.34
N LEU A 151 -5.89 -0.60 -1.61
CA LEU A 151 -6.08 0.61 -0.78
C LEU A 151 -6.52 1.80 -1.62
N PHE A 152 -5.81 2.08 -2.73
CA PHE A 152 -6.15 3.22 -3.58
C PHE A 152 -7.49 3.06 -4.29
N LYS A 153 -7.89 1.83 -4.62
CA LYS A 153 -9.24 1.55 -5.12
C LYS A 153 -10.31 1.89 -4.07
N ALA A 154 -10.11 1.46 -2.82
CA ALA A 154 -11.04 1.78 -1.73
C ALA A 154 -11.10 3.29 -1.43
N VAL A 155 -9.95 3.97 -1.46
CA VAL A 155 -9.89 5.44 -1.33
C VAL A 155 -10.66 6.11 -2.47
N ARG A 156 -10.47 5.71 -3.72
CA ARG A 156 -11.23 6.27 -4.86
C ARG A 156 -12.73 6.11 -4.68
N GLN A 157 -13.19 4.90 -4.37
CA GLN A 157 -14.61 4.61 -4.16
C GLN A 157 -15.19 5.49 -3.04
N LEU A 158 -14.47 5.64 -1.93
CA LEU A 158 -14.86 6.54 -0.85
C LEU A 158 -14.97 8.00 -1.32
N LEU A 159 -13.97 8.51 -2.02
CA LEU A 159 -13.93 9.89 -2.48
C LEU A 159 -15.02 10.18 -3.53
N ASP A 160 -15.30 9.23 -4.41
CA ASP A 160 -16.36 9.32 -5.41
C ASP A 160 -17.75 9.37 -4.73
N THR A 161 -18.01 8.47 -3.79
CA THR A 161 -19.25 8.48 -2.99
C THR A 161 -19.39 9.78 -2.21
N TYR A 162 -18.30 10.25 -1.58
CA TYR A 162 -18.31 11.52 -0.87
C TYR A 162 -18.64 12.68 -1.80
N LYS A 163 -17.95 12.79 -2.95
CA LYS A 163 -18.18 13.87 -3.93
C LYS A 163 -19.62 13.89 -4.46
N MET A 164 -20.21 12.71 -4.67
CA MET A 164 -21.56 12.59 -5.22
C MET A 164 -22.66 12.87 -4.19
N ILE A 165 -22.53 12.33 -2.97
CA ILE A 165 -23.61 12.30 -1.99
C ILE A 165 -23.47 13.42 -0.96
N HIS A 166 -22.25 13.75 -0.53
CA HIS A 166 -22.01 14.75 0.53
C HIS A 166 -22.67 16.11 0.25
N PRO A 167 -22.56 16.72 -0.94
CA PRO A 167 -23.16 18.03 -1.19
C PRO A 167 -24.69 18.02 -1.02
N LYS A 168 -25.35 16.96 -1.48
CA LYS A 168 -26.81 16.80 -1.40
C LYS A 168 -27.27 16.70 0.06
N LEU A 169 -26.65 15.81 0.82
CA LEU A 169 -26.99 15.60 2.22
C LEU A 169 -26.61 16.79 3.10
N ASN A 170 -25.48 17.44 2.84
CA ASN A 170 -25.06 18.63 3.58
C ASN A 170 -26.02 19.81 3.32
N ALA A 171 -26.47 20.00 2.07
CA ALA A 171 -27.47 21.01 1.74
C ALA A 171 -28.80 20.75 2.46
N LEU A 172 -29.28 19.50 2.46
CA LEU A 172 -30.47 19.11 3.21
C LEU A 172 -30.30 19.36 4.71
N SER A 173 -29.19 18.88 5.29
CA SER A 173 -28.83 19.07 6.69
C SER A 173 -28.89 20.55 7.10
N ASN A 174 -28.36 21.46 6.28
CA ASN A 174 -28.35 22.88 6.60
C ASN A 174 -29.74 23.49 6.54
N ARG A 175 -30.56 23.10 5.55
CA ARG A 175 -31.96 23.56 5.42
C ARG A 175 -32.78 23.19 6.66
N LEU A 176 -32.65 21.95 7.13
CA LEU A 176 -33.36 21.46 8.31
C LEU A 176 -33.01 22.23 9.58
N THR A 177 -31.78 22.71 9.71
CA THR A 177 -31.33 23.51 10.87
C THR A 177 -31.61 25.01 10.75
N SER A 178 -31.85 25.53 9.54
CA SER A 178 -32.16 26.95 9.31
C SER A 178 -33.65 27.30 9.45
N THR A 179 -34.50 26.31 9.64
CA THR A 179 -35.96 26.45 9.82
C THR A 179 -36.38 26.52 11.30
N LEU A 180 -35.43 26.73 12.21
CA LEU A 180 -35.61 27.11 13.61
C LEU A 180 -35.15 28.56 13.80
#